data_AF-U5LBP7-F1
#
_entry.id   AF-U5LBP7-F1
#
_cell.length_a   1.000
_cell.length_b   1.000
_cell.length_c   1.000
_cell.angle_alpha   90.00
_cell.angle_beta   90.00
_cell.angle_gamma   90.00
#
_symmetry.space_group_name_H-M   'P 1'
#
loop_
_entity.id
_entity.type
_entity.pdbx_description
1 polymer ?
#
loop_
_entity_poly.entity_id
_entity_poly.type
_entity_poly.pdbx_seq_one_letter_code
_entity_poly.pdbx_strand_id
1 'polypeptide(L)' 'MPVSVIFNQVNVISMSSNSIISTGQNSQPDWNAQGKLNTGNGVYINAASLGNFSFVNDPDVADTPIAQPENINPQPVSQI' A
#
# COMPACT_ATOMS: atom_id res chain seq x y z
N MET A 1 1.10 34.53 2.30
CA MET A 1 -0.11 34.40 3.14
C MET A 1 -0.76 33.07 2.83
N PRO A 2 -1.15 32.25 3.82
CA PRO A 2 -1.85 31.00 3.56
C PRO A 2 -3.20 31.29 2.90
N VAL A 3 -3.53 30.52 1.87
CA VAL A 3 -4.80 30.61 1.14
C VAL A 3 -5.71 29.50 1.62
N SER A 4 -6.93 29.86 2.04
CA SER A 4 -7.95 28.89 2.43
C SER A 4 -8.58 28.27 1.19
N VAL A 5 -8.59 26.94 1.13
CA VAL A 5 -9.32 26.17 0.12
C VAL A 5 -10.41 25.40 0.85
N ILE A 6 -11.67 25.74 0.56
CA ILE A 6 -12.83 25.11 1.19
C ILE A 6 -13.38 24.06 0.22
N PHE A 7 -13.40 22.81 0.66
CA PHE A 7 -14.05 21.72 -0.05
C PHE A 7 -15.41 21.44 0.60
N ASN A 8 -16.45 21.25 -0.22
CA ASN A 8 -17.77 20.84 0.28
C ASN A 8 -17.77 19.39 0.78
N GLN A 9 -17.08 18.49 0.07
CA GLN A 9 -16.83 17.11 0.49
C GLN A 9 -15.60 16.53 -0.21
N VAL A 10 -14.98 15.53 0.41
CA VAL A 10 -14.01 14.63 -0.24
C VAL A 10 -14.72 13.29 -0.44
N ASN A 11 -14.96 12.90 -1.70
CA ASN A 11 -15.58 11.62 -2.02
C ASN A 11 -14.51 10.62 -2.50
N VAL A 12 -14.35 9.52 -1.76
CA VAL A 12 -13.32 8.50 -2.02
C VAL A 12 -14.04 7.26 -2.52
N ILE A 13 -13.89 6.97 -3.81
CA ILE A 13 -14.60 5.86 -4.45
C ILE A 13 -13.92 4.51 -4.16
N SER A 14 -12.59 4.53 -4.04
CA SER A 14 -11.81 3.35 -3.66
C SER A 14 -10.44 3.77 -3.14
N MET A 15 -9.89 2.97 -2.21
CA MET A 15 -8.48 3.03 -1.82
C MET A 15 -7.89 1.63 -1.96
N SER A 16 -6.68 1.55 -2.49
CA SER A 16 -5.92 0.30 -2.52
C SER A 16 -5.07 0.15 -1.25
N SER A 17 -4.43 -1.00 -1.10
CA SER A 17 -3.39 -1.18 -0.08
C SER A 17 -2.34 -0.07 -0.20
N ASN A 18 -1.77 0.33 0.94
CA ASN A 18 -0.73 1.36 1.02
C ASN A 18 -1.16 2.76 0.52
N SER A 19 -2.34 3.25 0.92
CA SER A 19 -2.91 4.53 0.45
C SER A 19 -3.27 5.48 1.60
N ILE A 20 -3.15 6.79 1.36
CA ILE A 20 -3.51 7.85 2.31
C ILE A 20 -4.17 9.04 1.59
N ILE A 21 -5.07 9.69 2.32
CA ILE A 21 -5.64 10.98 1.95
C ILE A 21 -5.17 11.99 3.00
N SER A 22 -4.47 13.04 2.57
CA SER A 22 -3.97 14.07 3.48
C SER A 22 -4.03 15.46 2.88
N THR A 23 -4.19 16.45 3.75
CA THR A 23 -4.23 17.89 3.40
C THR A 23 -3.29 18.67 4.29
N GLY A 24 -2.68 19.75 3.78
CA GLY A 24 -1.72 20.58 4.52
C GLY A 24 -0.29 20.04 4.47
N GLN A 25 0.57 20.51 5.37
CA GLN A 25 1.90 19.91 5.55
C GLN A 25 1.74 18.53 6.17
N ASN A 26 2.18 17.50 5.44
CA ASN A 26 2.16 16.12 5.90
C ASN A 26 3.55 15.51 5.78
N SER A 27 4.09 15.01 6.90
CA SER A 27 5.32 14.23 6.91
C SER A 27 4.94 12.77 7.16
N GLN A 28 5.35 11.89 6.25
CA GLN A 28 5.12 10.45 6.33
C GLN A 28 6.45 9.71 6.44
N PRO A 29 7.25 9.99 7.49
CA PRO A 29 8.50 9.28 7.67
C PRO A 29 8.21 7.80 7.88
N ASP A 30 9.05 6.94 7.31
CA ASP A 30 9.00 5.49 7.49
C ASP A 30 7.70 4.83 7.00
N TRP A 31 6.96 5.49 6.09
CA TRP A 31 5.82 4.90 5.41
C TRP A 31 6.27 3.71 4.54
N ASN A 32 5.83 2.51 4.89
CA ASN A 32 6.19 1.27 4.20
C ASN A 32 4.98 0.32 4.13
N ALA A 33 4.86 -0.40 3.02
CA ALA A 33 3.97 -1.55 2.90
C ALA A 33 4.73 -2.70 2.25
N GLN A 34 4.71 -3.85 2.91
CA GLN A 34 5.31 -5.09 2.45
C GLN A 34 4.22 -6.16 2.43
N GLY A 35 4.29 -7.06 1.46
CA GLY A 35 3.35 -8.17 1.35
C GLY A 35 3.81 -9.16 0.31
N LYS A 36 3.50 -10.43 0.54
CA LYS A 36 3.59 -11.50 -0.45
C LYS A 36 2.18 -11.89 -0.86
N LEU A 37 1.98 -12.12 -2.15
CA LEU A 37 0.70 -12.53 -2.70
C LEU A 37 0.89 -13.69 -3.65
N ASN A 38 0.35 -14.85 -3.25
CA ASN A 38 0.32 -16.06 -4.05
C ASN A 38 -1.10 -16.29 -4.57
N THR A 39 -1.44 -15.66 -5.69
CA THR A 39 -2.86 -15.57 -6.12
C THR A 39 -3.33 -16.74 -6.99
N GLY A 40 -2.48 -17.74 -7.26
CA GLY A 40 -2.84 -18.90 -8.08
C GLY A 40 -3.43 -18.50 -9.42
N ASN A 41 -4.72 -18.76 -9.63
CA ASN A 41 -5.46 -18.36 -10.84
C ASN A 41 -5.73 -16.84 -10.94
N GLY A 42 -5.29 -16.04 -9.98
CA GLY A 42 -5.37 -14.59 -10.03
C GLY A 42 -6.77 -14.04 -9.73
N VAL A 43 -7.01 -12.81 -10.21
CA VAL A 43 -8.29 -12.11 -10.03
C VAL A 43 -8.98 -11.99 -11.39
N TYR A 44 -10.23 -12.43 -11.45
CA TYR A 44 -11.08 -12.32 -12.63
C TYR A 44 -12.09 -11.18 -12.44
N ILE A 45 -12.10 -10.21 -13.35
CA ILE A 45 -13.09 -9.13 -13.37
C ILE A 45 -13.86 -9.24 -14.69
N ASN A 46 -15.19 -9.40 -14.61
CA ASN A 46 -16.07 -9.62 -15.76
C ASN A 46 -15.68 -10.81 -16.66
N ALA A 47 -15.37 -11.98 -16.07
CA ALA A 47 -14.97 -13.16 -16.83
C ALA A 47 -15.72 -14.43 -16.41
N ALA A 48 -15.90 -15.35 -17.37
CA ALA A 48 -16.33 -16.73 -17.14
C ALA A 48 -15.12 -17.65 -17.28
N SER A 49 -14.94 -18.56 -16.33
CA SER A 49 -13.74 -19.38 -16.22
C SER A 49 -14.14 -20.84 -16.01
N LEU A 50 -13.73 -21.74 -16.90
CA LEU A 50 -14.09 -23.17 -16.87
C LEU A 50 -12.85 -24.04 -17.08
N GLY A 51 -12.67 -25.07 -16.25
CA GLY A 51 -11.54 -26.01 -16.37
C GLY A 51 -10.22 -25.53 -15.75
N ASN A 52 -10.23 -24.53 -14.87
CA ASN A 52 -9.00 -24.02 -14.27
C ASN A 52 -8.53 -24.91 -13.11
N PHE A 53 -7.33 -25.47 -13.26
CA PHE A 53 -6.59 -26.12 -12.20
C PHE A 53 -5.38 -25.25 -11.86
N SER A 54 -5.20 -24.89 -10.60
CA SER A 54 -4.05 -24.10 -10.13
C SER A 54 -3.31 -24.87 -9.04
N PHE A 55 -2.01 -25.06 -9.25
CA PHE A 55 -1.09 -25.54 -8.23
C PHE A 55 -0.11 -24.42 -7.90
N VAL A 56 -0.14 -23.97 -6.65
CA VAL A 56 0.76 -22.94 -6.14
C VAL A 56 1.72 -23.63 -5.20
N ASN A 57 2.95 -23.84 -5.68
CA ASN A 57 4.05 -24.31 -4.86
C ASN A 57 4.91 -23.12 -4.49
N ASP A 58 5.08 -22.92 -3.19
CA ASP A 58 5.91 -21.86 -2.61
C ASP A 58 7.00 -22.53 -1.78
N PRO A 59 8.08 -23.02 -2.41
CA PRO A 59 9.07 -23.87 -1.75
C PRO A 59 10.21 -23.04 -1.14
N ASP A 60 9.89 -21.97 -0.42
CA ASP A 60 10.85 -21.23 0.39
C ASP A 60 10.81 -21.66 1.87
N VAL A 61 11.98 -21.90 2.47
CA VAL A 61 12.12 -22.29 3.89
C VAL A 61 11.78 -21.12 4.83
N ALA A 62 12.00 -19.89 4.35
CA ALA A 62 11.63 -18.66 5.03
C ALA A 62 10.94 -17.74 4.01
N ASP A 63 9.69 -17.38 4.32
CA ASP A 63 8.90 -16.44 3.55
C ASP A 63 9.48 -15.02 3.66
N THR A 64 9.20 -14.17 2.66
CA THR A 64 9.49 -12.72 2.56
C THR A 64 9.97 -12.16 3.90
N PRO A 65 11.28 -11.93 4.09
CA PRO A 65 11.75 -11.30 5.31
C PRO A 65 11.25 -9.86 5.31
N ILE A 66 10.09 -9.64 5.93
CA ILE A 66 9.50 -8.33 6.18
C ILE A 66 10.45 -7.66 7.17
N ALA A 67 11.43 -6.95 6.63
CA ALA A 67 12.35 -6.14 7.39
C ALA A 67 11.95 -4.68 7.22
N GLN A 68 11.53 -4.06 8.32
CA GLN A 68 11.50 -2.62 8.46
C GLN A 68 12.94 -2.18 8.78
N PRO A 69 13.59 -1.30 8.00
CA PRO A 69 14.88 -0.76 8.38
C PRO A 69 14.69 0.22 9.56
N GLU A 70 14.59 -0.29 10.79
CA GLU A 70 14.44 0.54 12.00
C GLU A 70 15.78 1.11 12.50
N ASN A 71 16.93 0.66 11.97
CA ASN A 71 18.19 0.88 12.68
C ASN A 71 18.93 2.19 12.32
N ILE A 72 18.55 2.92 11.26
CA ILE A 72 19.11 4.25 10.97
C ILE A 72 18.27 4.98 9.92
N ASN A 73 17.29 5.78 10.38
CA ASN A 73 16.73 6.84 9.57
C ASN A 73 16.63 8.13 10.39
N PRO A 74 17.70 8.96 10.46
CA PRO A 74 17.63 10.28 11.08
C PRO A 74 16.69 11.14 10.24
N GLN A 75 15.43 11.24 10.65
CA GLN A 75 14.45 12.06 9.94
C GLN A 75 14.51 13.51 10.47
N PRO A 76 14.60 14.52 9.58
CA PRO A 76 14.54 15.92 10.01
C PRO A 76 13.15 16.22 10.56
N VAL A 77 13.06 16.44 11.88
CA VAL A 77 11.85 16.95 12.53
C VAL A 77 11.75 18.46 12.31
N SER A 78 10.74 18.85 11.54
CA SER A 78 10.31 20.20 11.17
C SER A 78 11.09 20.90 10.06
N GLN A 79 10.36 21.29 9.01
CA GLN A 79 10.69 22.46 8.19
C GLN A 79 9.80 23.60 8.68
N ILE A 80 10.46 24.69 9.10
CA ILE A 80 9.86 25.95 9.58
C ILE A 80 8.83 26.48 8.59
#